data_AF-A0A2D4NAT3-F1
#
_entry.id   AF-A0A2D4NAT3-F1
#
_cell.length_a   1.000
_cell.length_b   1.000
_cell.length_c   1.000
_cell.angle_alpha   90.00
_cell.angle_beta   90.00
_cell.angle_gamma   90.00
#
_symmetry.space_group_name_H-M   'P 1'
#
loop_
_entity.id
_entity.type
_entity.pdbx_description
1 polymer ?
#
loop_
_entity_poly.entity_id
_entity_poly.type
_entity_poly.pdbx_seq_one_letter_code
_entity_poly.pdbx_strand_id
1 'polypeptide(L)'
;EFRPDPRAVAALMEMGFDEKEVVDALRVNNNQQNAACEWLLGERKPTPEDLDKGIDPASPLFQAILENPVVQLGLTNPKTLLAFEDMLENPLNSTQWMNDPETGPVMLQISRIFQTLNRT
;
A
#
# COMPACT_ATOMS: atom_id res chain seq x y z
N GLU A 1 -23.90 -6.77 -15.64
CA GLU A 1 -22.80 -7.63 -15.13
C GLU A 1 -21.65 -7.62 -16.13
N PHE A 2 -20.42 -7.44 -15.68
CA PHE A 2 -19.22 -7.57 -16.52
C PHE A 2 -18.89 -9.06 -16.73
N ARG A 3 -18.56 -9.45 -17.96
CA ARG A 3 -18.11 -10.81 -18.29
C ARG A 3 -16.70 -10.75 -18.87
N PRO A 4 -15.68 -11.26 -18.17
CA PRO A 4 -14.32 -11.29 -18.69
C PRO A 4 -14.23 -12.25 -19.90
N ASP A 5 -13.46 -11.88 -20.93
CA ASP A 5 -13.20 -12.76 -22.07
C ASP A 5 -12.34 -13.95 -21.60
N PRO A 6 -12.84 -15.20 -21.67
CA PRO A 6 -12.11 -16.38 -21.20
C PRO A 6 -10.75 -16.57 -21.87
N ARG A 7 -10.59 -16.10 -23.12
CA ARG A 7 -9.32 -16.19 -23.85
C ARG A 7 -8.30 -15.21 -23.31
N ALA A 8 -8.74 -13.98 -23.02
CA ALA A 8 -7.88 -12.97 -22.43
C ALA A 8 -7.50 -13.36 -20.99
N VAL A 9 -8.44 -13.96 -20.23
CA VAL A 9 -8.17 -14.49 -18.89
C VAL A 9 -7.10 -15.57 -18.93
N ALA A 10 -7.29 -16.60 -19.76
CA ALA A 10 -6.35 -17.70 -19.88
C ALA A 10 -4.95 -17.21 -20.30
N ALA A 11 -4.87 -16.32 -21.29
CA ALA A 11 -3.58 -15.81 -21.76
C ALA A 11 -2.83 -14.99 -20.70
N LEU A 12 -3.53 -14.19 -19.90
CA LEU A 12 -2.90 -13.43 -18.81
C LEU A 12 -2.53 -14.35 -17.63
N MET A 13 -3.35 -15.34 -17.30
CA MET A 13 -3.00 -16.35 -16.29
C MET A 13 -1.79 -17.21 -16.71
N GLU A 14 -1.67 -17.54 -17.99
CA GLU A 14 -0.48 -18.24 -18.54
C GLU A 14 0.81 -17.42 -18.41
N MET A 15 0.71 -16.09 -18.32
CA MET A 15 1.85 -15.20 -18.04
C MET A 15 2.25 -15.19 -16.56
N GLY A 16 1.46 -15.82 -15.68
CA GLY A 16 1.70 -15.93 -14.24
C GLY A 16 0.94 -14.93 -13.37
N PHE A 17 -0.01 -14.17 -13.94
CA PHE A 17 -0.86 -13.26 -13.17
C PHE A 17 -1.98 -14.00 -12.42
N ASP A 18 -2.34 -13.51 -11.24
CA ASP A 18 -3.46 -14.06 -10.46
C ASP A 18 -4.81 -13.81 -11.14
N GLU A 19 -5.68 -14.83 -11.16
CA GLU A 19 -7.00 -14.77 -11.82
C GLU A 19 -7.81 -13.55 -11.38
N LYS A 20 -7.75 -13.22 -10.08
CA LYS A 20 -8.45 -12.08 -9.50
C LYS A 20 -7.95 -10.75 -10.10
N GLU A 21 -6.64 -10.60 -10.24
CA GLU A 21 -6.03 -9.41 -10.81
C GLU A 21 -6.33 -9.29 -12.31
N VAL A 22 -6.30 -10.43 -13.02
CA VAL A 22 -6.66 -10.51 -14.44
C VAL A 22 -8.10 -10.08 -14.68
N VAL A 23 -9.05 -10.54 -13.87
CA VAL A 23 -10.46 -10.16 -13.98
C VAL A 23 -10.65 -8.66 -13.71
N ASP A 24 -9.96 -8.09 -12.73
CA ASP A 24 -10.02 -6.66 -12.43
C ASP A 24 -9.39 -5.83 -13.56
N ALA A 25 -8.23 -6.24 -14.09
CA ALA A 25 -7.57 -5.59 -15.22
C ALA A 25 -8.47 -5.59 -16.47
N LEU A 26 -9.11 -6.72 -16.79
CA LEU A 26 -10.04 -6.83 -17.91
C LEU A 26 -11.31 -6.01 -17.68
N ARG A 27 -11.77 -5.87 -16.43
CA ARG A 27 -12.92 -5.02 -16.09
C ARG A 27 -12.62 -3.55 -16.35
N VAL A 28 -11.48 -3.06 -15.89
CA VAL A 28 -11.05 -1.67 -16.09
C VAL A 28 -10.81 -1.37 -17.57
N ASN A 29 -10.22 -2.32 -18.29
CA ASN A 29 -9.81 -2.14 -19.69
C ASN A 29 -10.83 -2.68 -20.71
N ASN A 30 -12.07 -2.96 -20.29
CA ASN A 30 -13.16 -3.44 -21.17
C ASN A 30 -12.77 -4.65 -22.04
N ASN A 31 -12.18 -5.68 -21.44
CA ASN A 31 -11.66 -6.89 -22.09
C ASN A 31 -10.52 -6.69 -23.11
N GLN A 32 -9.88 -5.52 -23.14
CA GLN A 32 -8.69 -5.32 -23.97
C GLN A 32 -7.46 -5.97 -23.32
N GLN A 33 -7.05 -7.14 -23.81
CA GLN A 33 -5.95 -7.92 -23.26
C GLN A 33 -4.63 -7.13 -23.16
N ASN A 34 -4.25 -6.39 -24.21
CA ASN A 34 -2.99 -5.62 -24.20
C ASN A 34 -3.00 -4.52 -23.13
N ALA A 35 -4.10 -3.77 -23.02
CA ALA A 35 -4.25 -2.73 -22.01
C ALA A 35 -4.36 -3.32 -20.59
N ALA A 36 -5.01 -4.48 -20.44
CA ALA A 36 -5.03 -5.22 -19.18
C ALA A 36 -3.63 -5.74 -18.80
N CYS A 37 -2.84 -6.21 -19.77
CA CYS A 37 -1.46 -6.63 -19.57
C CYS A 37 -0.58 -5.45 -19.14
N GLU A 38 -0.66 -4.30 -19.83
CA GLU A 38 0.03 -3.06 -19.43
C GLU A 38 -0.40 -2.60 -18.03
N TRP A 39 -1.69 -2.75 -17.70
CA TRP A 39 -2.20 -2.43 -16.37
C TRP A 39 -1.64 -3.37 -15.29
N LEU A 40 -1.48 -4.66 -15.59
CA LEU A 40 -0.89 -5.66 -14.69
C LEU A 40 0.64 -5.53 -14.56
N LEU A 41 1.31 -5.05 -15.61
CA LEU A 41 2.77 -4.86 -15.67
C LEU A 41 3.22 -3.49 -15.14
N GLY A 42 2.32 -2.50 -15.11
CA GLY A 42 2.61 -1.15 -14.63
C GLY A 42 2.56 -1.02 -13.11
N GLU A 43 2.92 0.16 -12.60
CA GLU A 43 2.64 0.50 -11.20
C GLU A 43 1.12 0.55 -11.02
N ARG A 44 0.56 -0.53 -10.48
CA ARG A 44 -0.84 -0.62 -10.08
C ARG A 44 -1.14 0.60 -9.19
N LYS A 45 -1.87 1.58 -9.73
CA LYS A 45 -2.45 2.61 -8.88
C LYS A 45 -3.45 1.89 -7.97
N PRO A 46 -3.25 1.91 -6.65
CA PRO A 46 -4.16 1.23 -5.75
C PRO A 46 -5.57 1.79 -5.98
N THR A 47 -6.55 0.90 -6.16
CA THR A 47 -7.94 1.34 -6.24
C THR A 47 -8.34 1.91 -4.88
N PRO A 48 -9.39 2.74 -4.78
CA PRO A 48 -9.91 3.18 -3.49
C PRO A 48 -10.20 2.01 -2.53
N GLU A 49 -10.67 0.89 -3.08
CA GLU A 49 -10.93 -0.35 -2.32
C GLU A 49 -9.65 -1.07 -1.87
N ASP A 50 -8.53 -0.89 -2.59
CA ASP A 50 -7.23 -1.40 -2.17
C ASP A 50 -6.57 -0.49 -1.10
N LEU A 51 -6.88 0.81 -1.10
CA LEU A 51 -6.46 1.73 -0.03
C LEU A 51 -7.17 1.42 1.30
N ASP A 52 -8.44 1.05 1.27
CA ASP A 52 -9.22 0.68 2.46
C ASP A 52 -8.75 -0.63 3.12
N LYS A 53 -8.13 -1.54 2.37
CA LYS A 53 -7.61 -2.80 2.92
C LYS A 53 -6.38 -2.61 3.81
N GLY A 54 -5.70 -1.46 3.68
CA GLY A 54 -4.47 -1.17 4.41
C GLY A 54 -3.33 -2.15 4.09
N ILE A 55 -2.34 -2.21 4.98
CA ILE A 55 -1.22 -3.15 4.88
C ILE A 55 -1.57 -4.49 5.56
N ASP A 56 -1.09 -5.60 4.99
CA ASP A 56 -1.31 -6.93 5.54
C ASP A 56 -0.72 -7.02 6.97
N PRO A 57 -1.54 -7.33 8.00
CA PRO A 57 -1.06 -7.50 9.36
C PRO A 57 -0.03 -8.63 9.55
N ALA A 58 0.01 -9.59 8.63
CA ALA A 58 1.01 -10.65 8.62
C ALA A 58 2.32 -10.25 7.90
N SER A 59 2.38 -9.07 7.28
CA SER A 59 3.58 -8.63 6.56
C SER A 59 4.77 -8.39 7.49
N PRO A 60 6.01 -8.70 7.07
CA PRO A 60 7.21 -8.42 7.85
C PRO A 60 7.37 -6.93 8.23
N LEU A 61 6.90 -6.05 7.35
CA LEU A 61 6.88 -4.61 7.59
C LEU A 61 5.95 -4.22 8.73
N PHE A 62 4.71 -4.71 8.71
CA PHE A 62 3.75 -4.40 9.76
C PHE A 62 4.21 -4.92 11.12
N GLN A 63 4.72 -6.16 11.15
CA GLN A 63 5.29 -6.75 12.37
C GLN A 63 6.46 -5.94 12.89
N ALA A 64 7.43 -5.59 12.04
CA ALA A 64 8.61 -4.81 12.45
C ALA A 64 8.23 -3.42 13.00
N ILE A 65 7.20 -2.78 12.46
CA ILE A 65 6.67 -1.51 12.98
C ILE A 65 6.06 -1.72 14.36
N LEU A 66 5.18 -2.71 14.53
CA LEU A 66 4.46 -2.92 15.79
C LEU A 66 5.33 -3.51 16.91
N GLU A 67 6.37 -4.27 16.58
CA GLU A 67 7.31 -4.80 17.57
C GLU A 67 8.34 -3.75 18.03
N ASN A 68 8.44 -2.61 17.34
CA ASN A 68 9.39 -1.58 17.70
C ASN A 68 8.97 -0.82 18.98
N PRO A 69 9.79 -0.84 20.06
CA PRO A 69 9.41 -0.21 21.33
C PRO A 69 9.19 1.31 21.23
N VAL A 70 9.92 2.00 20.35
CA VAL A 70 9.76 3.45 20.14
C VAL A 70 8.43 3.75 19.47
N VAL A 71 8.03 2.91 18.51
CA VAL A 71 6.72 3.03 17.86
C VAL A 71 5.61 2.72 18.87
N GLN A 72 5.71 1.63 19.64
CA GLN A 72 4.71 1.27 20.65
C GLN A 72 4.50 2.39 21.68
N LEU A 73 5.58 2.94 22.24
CA LEU A 73 5.50 4.06 23.17
C LEU A 73 4.91 5.30 22.48
N GLY A 74 5.34 5.57 21.25
CA GLY A 74 4.84 6.64 20.40
C GLY A 74 3.33 6.62 20.17
N LEU A 75 2.78 5.44 19.92
CA LEU A 75 1.36 5.23 19.67
C LEU A 75 0.50 5.44 20.92
N THR A 76 1.09 5.48 22.12
CA THR A 76 0.35 5.88 23.33
C THR A 76 0.07 7.38 23.39
N ASN A 77 0.80 8.19 22.62
CA ASN A 77 0.56 9.63 22.52
C ASN A 77 -0.54 9.90 21.46
N PRO A 78 -1.69 10.48 21.83
CA PRO A 78 -2.77 10.78 20.88
C PRO A 78 -2.33 11.75 19.77
N LYS A 79 -1.32 12.60 20.01
CA LYS A 79 -0.74 13.50 19.00
C LYS A 79 -0.13 12.74 17.83
N THR A 80 0.39 11.53 18.07
CA THR A 80 0.95 10.66 17.03
C THR A 80 -0.13 10.20 16.05
N LEU A 81 -1.34 9.87 16.54
CA LEU A 81 -2.46 9.49 15.68
C LEU A 81 -2.95 10.68 14.84
N LEU A 82 -3.12 11.85 15.45
CA LEU A 82 -3.47 13.08 14.73
C LEU A 82 -2.47 13.41 13.63
N ALA A 83 -1.19 13.19 13.90
CA ALA A 83 -0.14 13.42 12.94
C ALA A 83 -0.23 12.44 11.74
N PHE A 84 -0.59 11.17 11.97
CA PHE A 84 -0.85 10.23 10.88
C PHE A 84 -2.08 10.63 10.05
N GLU A 85 -3.17 11.03 10.70
CA GLU A 85 -4.39 11.49 10.02
C GLU A 85 -4.10 12.71 9.13
N ASP A 86 -3.41 13.72 9.67
CA ASP A 86 -3.05 14.93 8.94
C ASP A 86 -2.09 14.65 7.76
N MET A 87 -1.19 13.68 7.89
CA MET A 87 -0.33 13.24 6.78
C MET A 87 -1.09 12.47 5.70
N LEU A 88 -2.16 11.74 6.04
CA LEU A 88 -3.04 11.09 5.07
C LEU A 88 -3.86 12.12 4.30
N GLU A 89 -4.31 13.19 4.95
CA GLU A 89 -5.00 14.31 4.30
C GLU A 89 -4.06 15.12 3.41
N ASN A 90 -2.85 15.43 3.91
CA ASN A 90 -1.84 16.17 3.16
C ASN A 90 -0.41 15.69 3.46
N PRO A 91 0.23 14.95 2.53
CA PRO A 91 1.60 14.46 2.72
C PRO A 91 2.66 15.56 2.95
N LEU A 92 2.41 16.81 2.54
CA LEU A 92 3.32 17.93 2.79
C LEU A 92 3.47 18.26 4.27
N ASN A 93 2.46 17.93 5.08
CA ASN A 93 2.48 18.14 6.53
C ASN A 93 3.42 17.17 7.24
N SER A 94 3.93 16.13 6.59
CA SER A 94 4.91 15.20 7.19
C SER A 94 6.14 15.92 7.76
N THR A 95 6.59 17.01 7.13
CA THR A 95 7.79 17.73 7.57
C THR A 95 7.61 18.37 8.95
N GLN A 96 6.44 18.94 9.26
CA GLN A 96 6.23 19.53 10.60
C GLN A 96 6.23 18.45 11.68
N TRP A 97 5.59 17.31 11.43
CA TRP A 97 5.48 16.23 12.41
C TRP A 97 6.79 15.44 12.61
N MET A 98 7.63 15.35 11.57
CA MET A 98 8.97 14.80 11.68
C MET A 98 9.90 15.68 12.53
N ASN A 99 9.69 17.00 12.54
CA ASN A 99 10.46 17.95 13.34
C ASN A 99 9.88 18.16 14.75
N ASP A 100 8.67 17.68 15.02
CA ASP A 100 8.05 17.78 16.33
C ASP A 100 8.75 16.85 17.35
N PRO A 101 9.07 17.34 18.56
CA PRO A 101 9.81 16.56 19.55
C PRO A 101 9.04 15.34 20.07
N GLU A 102 7.71 15.34 20.00
CA GLU A 102 6.88 14.25 20.53
C GLU A 102 6.58 13.20 19.46
N THR A 103 6.25 13.62 18.23
CA THR A 103 5.89 12.68 17.14
C THR A 103 7.07 12.31 16.24
N GLY A 104 8.05 13.18 16.11
CA GLY A 104 9.21 13.01 15.24
C GLY A 104 9.98 11.71 15.47
N PRO A 105 10.31 11.32 16.72
CA PRO A 105 10.99 10.05 16.99
C PRO A 105 10.24 8.85 16.41
N VAL A 106 8.91 8.83 16.51
CA VAL A 106 8.07 7.73 16.01
C VAL A 106 8.09 7.67 14.49
N MET A 107 7.89 8.81 13.83
CA MET A 107 7.86 8.90 12.37
C MET A 107 9.19 8.51 11.75
N LEU A 108 10.29 8.99 12.33
CA LEU A 108 11.63 8.65 11.85
C LEU A 108 11.93 7.15 12.04
N GLN A 109 11.45 6.52 13.11
CA GLN A 109 11.63 5.08 13.30
C GLN A 109 10.82 4.26 12.30
N ILE A 110 9.57 4.62 12.03
CA ILE A 110 8.75 3.96 11.00
C ILE A 110 9.43 4.10 9.63
N SER A 111 9.90 5.30 9.28
CA SER A 111 10.63 5.53 8.03
C SER A 111 11.90 4.68 7.92
N ARG A 112 12.63 4.49 9.02
CA ARG A 112 13.84 3.64 9.04
C ARG A 112 13.49 2.18 8.83
N ILE A 113 12.48 1.67 9.53
CA ILE A 113 12.02 0.28 9.41
C ILE A 113 11.63 -0.01 7.95
N PHE A 114 10.85 0.89 7.35
CA PHE A 114 10.46 0.80 5.94
C PHE A 114 11.66 0.77 4.99
N GLN A 115 12.62 1.68 5.18
CA GLN A 115 13.82 1.75 4.35
C GLN A 115 14.72 0.52 4.51
N THR A 116 14.81 -0.05 5.72
CA THR A 116 15.61 -1.26 5.96
C THR A 116 15.02 -2.46 5.25
N LEU A 117 13.70 -2.65 5.31
CA LEU A 117 13.04 -3.81 4.71
C LEU A 117 12.92 -3.73 3.19
N ASN A 118 12.75 -2.53 2.61
CA ASN A 118 12.70 -2.35 1.16
C ASN A 118 14.08 -2.34 0.47
N ARG A 119 15.18 -2.42 1.22
CA ARG A 119 16.54 -2.56 0.67
C ARG A 119 16.99 -4.02 0.55
N THR A 120 16.20 -4.96 1.04
CA THR A 120 16.39 -6.42 0.94
C THR A 120 15.49 -7.00 -0.12
#